data_AF-L1IWL5-F1
#
_entry.id   AF-L1IWL5-F1
#
_cell.length_a   1.000
_cell.length_b   1.000
_cell.length_c   1.000
_cell.angle_alpha   90.00
_cell.angle_beta   90.00
_cell.angle_gamma   90.00
#
_symmetry.space_group_name_H-M   'P 1'
#
loop_
_entity.id
_entity.type
_entity.pdbx_description
1 polymer ?
#
loop_
_entity_poly.entity_id
_entity_poly.type
_entity_poly.pdbx_seq_one_letter_code
_entity_poly.pdbx_strand_id
1 'polypeptide(L)'
;MPSRAISVFALLLFTVLSAHGLTVGNDNPPKACYKAPVTAVSDPNVVIYDRDAPCGPGRAYIHNSGNSVPGAPMTAGAGPEEHTYVAAEFSKEVSDSLTHYIGQCMVVPQGGRTVATWRVNRNGCH
;
A
#
# COMPACT_ATOMS: atom_id res chain seq x y z
N MET A 1 46.07 42.07 19.23
CA MET A 1 44.78 41.50 19.66
C MET A 1 44.10 40.89 18.44
N PRO A 2 44.20 39.57 18.18
CA PRO A 2 43.51 38.97 17.05
C PRO A 2 42.13 38.43 17.45
N SER A 3 41.17 38.68 16.56
CA SER A 3 39.75 38.32 16.63
C SER A 3 39.52 36.82 16.80
N ARG A 4 38.55 36.50 17.67
CA ARG A 4 37.98 35.16 17.84
C ARG A 4 37.04 34.86 16.67
N ALA A 5 37.37 33.85 15.87
CA ALA A 5 36.41 33.22 14.96
C ALA A 5 35.56 32.23 15.76
N ILE A 6 34.27 32.52 15.92
CA ILE A 6 33.29 31.58 16.47
C ILE A 6 32.81 30.72 15.29
N SER A 7 33.36 29.52 15.18
CA SER A 7 32.88 28.52 14.23
C SER A 7 31.62 27.89 14.81
N VAL A 8 30.45 28.33 14.34
CA VAL A 8 29.17 27.71 14.68
C VAL A 8 29.09 26.40 13.89
N PHE A 9 29.35 25.28 14.58
CA PHE A 9 29.07 23.94 14.09
C PHE A 9 27.55 23.80 13.96
N ALA A 10 27.03 23.93 12.74
CA ALA A 10 25.65 23.60 12.43
C ALA A 10 25.47 22.09 12.58
N LEU A 11 24.85 21.69 13.70
CA LEU A 11 24.43 20.32 13.95
C LEU A 11 23.27 20.01 13.01
N LEU A 12 23.55 19.43 11.85
CA LEU A 12 22.56 18.86 10.94
C LEU A 12 21.91 17.66 11.63
N LEU A 13 20.84 17.92 12.37
CA LEU A 13 19.95 16.91 12.92
C LEU A 13 19.17 16.28 11.76
N PHE A 14 19.71 15.24 11.14
CA PHE A 14 18.94 14.38 10.23
C PHE A 14 17.92 13.61 11.08
N THR A 15 16.72 14.16 11.21
CA THR A 15 15.55 13.40 11.64
C THR A 15 15.33 12.31 10.60
N VAL A 16 15.67 11.06 10.96
CA VAL A 16 15.18 9.89 10.24
C VAL A 16 13.68 9.85 10.50
N LEU A 17 12.91 10.45 9.58
CA LEU A 17 11.47 10.26 9.49
C LEU A 17 11.29 8.75 9.29
N SER A 18 10.74 8.03 10.28
CA SER A 18 10.39 6.62 10.10
C SER A 18 9.42 6.50 8.94
N ALA A 19 9.96 6.14 7.77
CA ALA A 19 9.21 5.83 6.56
C ALA A 19 8.45 4.53 6.78
N HIS A 20 7.30 4.63 7.45
CA HIS A 20 6.27 3.62 7.31
C HIS A 20 5.79 3.76 5.86
N GLY A 21 6.06 2.69 5.10
CA GLY A 21 6.18 2.73 3.66
C GLY A 21 5.33 1.64 3.03
N LEU A 22 4.41 2.07 2.17
CA LEU A 22 3.75 1.18 1.23
C LEU A 22 4.81 0.59 0.30
N THR A 23 5.02 -0.72 0.40
CA THR A 23 5.93 -1.50 -0.43
C THR A 23 5.13 -2.50 -1.24
N VAL A 24 5.34 -2.54 -2.55
CA VAL A 24 4.75 -3.54 -3.44
C VAL A 24 5.89 -4.32 -4.09
N GLY A 25 5.94 -5.62 -3.84
CA GLY A 25 7.13 -6.43 -4.12
C GLY A 25 8.32 -5.90 -3.33
N ASN A 26 9.35 -5.41 -4.04
CA ASN A 26 10.56 -4.83 -3.45
C ASN A 26 10.68 -3.31 -3.67
N ASP A 27 9.60 -2.65 -4.12
CA ASP A 27 9.63 -1.24 -4.51
C ASP A 27 8.90 -0.35 -3.49
N ASN A 28 9.57 0.72 -3.07
CA ASN A 28 9.02 1.83 -2.27
C ASN A 28 9.61 3.17 -2.80
N PRO A 29 8.80 4.07 -3.37
CA PRO A 29 7.35 3.95 -3.55
C PRO A 29 6.97 2.90 -4.61
N PRO A 30 5.70 2.46 -4.64
CA PRO A 30 5.24 1.51 -5.65
C PRO A 30 5.38 2.03 -7.08
N LYS A 31 5.68 1.12 -8.01
CA LYS A 31 5.63 1.34 -9.46
C LYS A 31 4.19 1.35 -9.97
N ALA A 32 3.99 1.87 -11.17
CA ALA A 32 2.68 1.91 -11.81
C ALA A 32 2.13 0.51 -12.17
N CYS A 33 3.00 -0.49 -12.37
CA CYS A 33 2.60 -1.83 -12.79
C CYS A 33 3.58 -2.91 -12.33
N TYR A 34 3.06 -4.10 -12.05
CA TYR A 34 3.81 -5.30 -11.68
C TYR A 34 3.36 -6.53 -12.48
N LYS A 35 4.28 -7.49 -12.65
CA LYS A 35 3.94 -8.84 -13.11
C LYS A 35 3.46 -9.67 -11.92
N ALA A 36 2.34 -10.38 -12.10
CA ALA A 36 1.85 -11.33 -11.10
C ALA A 36 2.77 -12.56 -10.93
N PRO A 37 2.80 -13.20 -9.74
CA PRO A 37 2.21 -12.73 -8.49
C PRO A 37 3.11 -11.70 -7.78
N VAL A 38 2.48 -10.76 -7.07
CA VAL A 38 3.19 -9.81 -6.19
C VAL A 38 2.45 -9.68 -4.86
N THR A 39 3.16 -9.38 -3.77
CA THR A 39 2.57 -9.06 -2.46
C THR A 39 2.83 -7.60 -2.13
N ALA A 40 2.06 -7.06 -1.19
CA ALA A 40 2.27 -5.72 -0.70
C ALA A 40 2.21 -5.70 0.83
N VAL A 41 3.01 -4.81 1.41
CA VAL A 41 3.06 -4.48 2.83
C VAL A 41 2.82 -2.99 2.94
N SER A 42 2.08 -2.57 3.94
CA SER A 42 1.70 -1.18 4.14
C SER A 42 1.59 -0.83 5.62
N ASP A 43 1.31 0.44 5.87
CA ASP A 43 1.14 0.98 7.20
C ASP A 43 -0.11 0.43 7.91
N PRO A 44 -0.18 0.48 9.25
CA PRO A 44 -1.29 -0.06 10.03
C PRO A 44 -2.68 0.50 9.67
N ASN A 45 -2.73 1.67 9.05
CA ASN A 45 -3.96 2.36 8.66
C ASN A 45 -4.27 2.23 7.17
N VAL A 46 -3.46 1.50 6.42
CA VAL A 46 -3.63 1.30 4.98
C VAL A 46 -4.29 -0.04 4.71
N VAL A 47 -5.25 -0.01 3.79
CA VAL A 47 -5.94 -1.18 3.27
C VAL A 47 -5.66 -1.27 1.78
N ILE A 48 -5.29 -2.47 1.33
CA ILE A 48 -5.00 -2.78 -0.06
C ILE A 48 -6.11 -3.67 -0.59
N TYR A 49 -6.76 -3.25 -1.67
CA TYR A 49 -7.88 -3.97 -2.25
C TYR A 49 -7.89 -3.92 -3.78
N ASP A 50 -8.51 -4.93 -4.38
CA ASP A 50 -8.63 -5.17 -5.81
C ASP A 50 -10.08 -4.92 -6.26
N ARG A 51 -10.28 -3.91 -7.11
CA ARG A 51 -11.62 -3.53 -7.59
C ARG A 51 -12.08 -4.35 -8.80
N ASP A 52 -11.15 -5.02 -9.47
CA ASP A 52 -11.40 -5.74 -10.71
C ASP A 52 -11.64 -7.24 -10.46
N ALA A 53 -11.32 -7.71 -9.25
CA ALA A 53 -11.73 -9.03 -8.76
C ALA A 53 -13.26 -9.23 -8.93
N PRO A 54 -13.71 -10.44 -9.29
CA PRO A 54 -15.12 -10.74 -9.58
C PRO A 54 -15.97 -10.85 -8.29
N CYS A 55 -16.00 -9.78 -7.50
CA CYS A 55 -16.69 -9.68 -6.22
C CYS A 55 -18.15 -9.22 -6.33
N GLY A 56 -18.59 -8.85 -7.53
CA GLY A 56 -19.89 -8.23 -7.78
C GLY A 56 -19.89 -6.70 -7.61
N PRO A 57 -20.98 -6.01 -8.00
CA PRO A 57 -21.04 -4.55 -8.01
C PRO A 57 -20.76 -3.93 -6.64
N GLY A 58 -19.88 -2.92 -6.60
CA GLY A 58 -19.57 -2.15 -5.39
C GLY A 58 -18.71 -2.88 -4.35
N ARG A 59 -18.15 -4.05 -4.70
CA ARG A 59 -17.31 -4.87 -3.81
C ARG A 59 -15.90 -4.96 -4.36
N ALA A 60 -14.95 -5.23 -3.47
CA ALA A 60 -13.53 -5.43 -3.81
C ALA A 60 -12.98 -6.62 -3.02
N TYR A 61 -11.90 -7.22 -3.51
CA TYR A 61 -11.19 -8.27 -2.80
C TYR A 61 -10.09 -7.66 -1.94
N ILE A 62 -10.05 -7.98 -0.64
CA ILE A 62 -9.08 -7.38 0.29
C ILE A 62 -7.79 -8.19 0.27
N HIS A 63 -6.68 -7.53 -0.03
CA HIS A 63 -5.35 -8.14 -0.10
C HIS A 63 -4.51 -7.89 1.16
N ASN A 64 -4.63 -6.71 1.75
CA ASN A 64 -3.94 -6.39 3.00
C ASN A 64 -4.79 -5.40 3.79
N SER A 65 -4.73 -5.47 5.12
CA SER A 65 -5.30 -4.48 6.01
C SER A 65 -4.42 -4.34 7.24
N GLY A 66 -3.95 -3.12 7.48
CA GLY A 66 -3.08 -2.79 8.60
C GLY A 66 -1.76 -3.55 8.63
N ASN A 67 -1.29 -3.93 9.82
CA ASN A 67 0.00 -4.61 10.00
C ASN A 67 -0.06 -6.12 9.69
N SER A 68 -1.08 -6.59 8.98
CA SER A 68 -1.21 -8.01 8.66
C SER A 68 -0.22 -8.44 7.59
N VAL A 69 0.71 -9.31 8.00
CA VAL A 69 1.76 -9.85 7.12
C VAL A 69 1.80 -11.38 7.27
N PRO A 70 1.87 -12.14 6.16
CA PRO A 70 1.77 -11.69 4.77
C PRO A 70 0.32 -11.39 4.38
N GLY A 71 0.12 -10.36 3.54
CA GLY A 71 -1.16 -10.16 2.86
C GLY A 71 -1.45 -11.25 1.82
N ALA A 72 -2.67 -11.29 1.29
CA ALA A 72 -3.05 -12.19 0.21
C ALA A 72 -2.32 -11.83 -1.11
N PRO A 73 -1.74 -12.80 -1.83
CA PRO A 73 -1.05 -12.53 -3.10
C PRO A 73 -1.95 -11.85 -4.14
N MET A 74 -1.40 -10.85 -4.83
CA MET A 74 -2.04 -10.19 -5.97
C MET A 74 -1.65 -10.94 -7.24
N THR A 75 -2.61 -11.65 -7.83
CA THR A 75 -2.35 -12.62 -8.89
C THR A 75 -2.96 -12.25 -10.24
N ALA A 76 -3.90 -11.30 -10.28
CA ALA A 76 -4.82 -11.12 -11.42
C ALA A 76 -5.38 -12.48 -11.92
N GLY A 77 -5.68 -13.38 -10.97
CA GLY A 77 -5.93 -14.81 -11.26
C GLY A 77 -7.35 -15.14 -11.72
N ALA A 78 -8.32 -14.26 -11.43
CA ALA A 78 -9.72 -14.45 -11.78
C ALA A 78 -10.31 -13.12 -12.27
N GLY A 79 -11.00 -13.11 -13.41
CA GLY A 79 -11.47 -11.88 -14.04
C GLY A 79 -10.53 -11.40 -15.16
N PRO A 80 -10.39 -10.08 -15.36
CA PRO A 80 -9.52 -9.49 -16.39
C PRO A 80 -8.05 -9.90 -16.28
N GLU A 81 -7.27 -9.73 -17.36
CA GLU A 81 -5.83 -10.05 -17.36
C GLU A 81 -4.98 -9.04 -16.57
N GLU A 82 -5.51 -7.83 -16.38
CA GLU A 82 -4.93 -6.73 -15.63
C GLU A 82 -5.92 -6.28 -14.57
N HIS A 83 -5.44 -6.19 -13.32
CA HIS A 83 -6.23 -5.75 -12.18
C HIS A 83 -5.65 -4.47 -11.60
N THR A 84 -6.53 -3.57 -11.18
CA THR A 84 -6.23 -2.30 -10.54
C THR A 84 -6.34 -2.45 -9.02
N TYR A 85 -5.22 -2.26 -8.35
CA TYR A 85 -5.11 -2.31 -6.91
C TYR A 85 -5.05 -0.92 -6.34
N VAL A 86 -5.75 -0.72 -5.23
CA VAL A 86 -5.79 0.54 -4.51
C VAL A 86 -5.25 0.31 -3.12
N ALA A 87 -4.31 1.15 -2.70
CA ALA A 87 -4.00 1.36 -1.30
C ALA A 87 -4.71 2.63 -0.83
N ALA A 88 -5.55 2.52 0.19
CA ALA A 88 -6.21 3.67 0.80
C ALA A 88 -5.98 3.69 2.31
N GLU A 89 -5.75 4.88 2.83
CA GLU A 89 -5.63 5.14 4.26
C GLU A 89 -7.02 5.36 4.86
N PHE A 90 -7.29 4.68 5.96
CA PHE A 90 -8.51 4.79 6.76
C PHE A 90 -8.17 5.15 8.20
N SER A 91 -9.19 5.39 9.04
CA SER A 91 -8.96 5.41 10.49
C SER A 91 -8.51 4.03 10.96
N LYS A 92 -7.79 3.98 12.08
CA LYS A 92 -7.28 2.74 12.64
C LYS A 92 -8.40 1.74 12.96
N GLU A 93 -9.52 2.23 13.47
CA GLU A 93 -10.67 1.39 13.81
C GLU A 93 -11.23 0.70 12.56
N VAL A 94 -11.28 1.43 11.43
CA VAL A 94 -11.73 0.88 10.15
C VAL A 94 -10.72 -0.14 9.62
N SER A 95 -9.42 0.17 9.59
CA SER A 95 -8.41 -0.78 9.09
C SER A 95 -8.35 -2.05 9.94
N ASP A 96 -8.42 -1.95 11.27
CA ASP A 96 -8.44 -3.10 12.16
C ASP A 96 -9.65 -4.00 11.86
N SER A 97 -10.83 -3.41 11.68
CA SER A 97 -12.07 -4.16 11.38
C SER A 97 -12.02 -4.96 10.07
N LEU A 98 -11.18 -4.52 9.12
CA LEU A 98 -11.05 -5.12 7.80
C LEU A 98 -10.08 -6.29 7.75
N THR A 99 -9.27 -6.49 8.79
CA THR A 99 -8.27 -7.57 8.89
C THR A 99 -8.87 -8.97 8.67
N HIS A 100 -10.08 -9.20 9.18
CA HIS A 100 -10.77 -10.50 9.05
C HIS A 100 -11.28 -10.79 7.62
N TYR A 101 -11.28 -9.79 6.74
CA TYR A 101 -11.72 -9.91 5.34
C TYR A 101 -10.56 -10.07 4.36
N ILE A 102 -9.31 -10.11 4.83
CA ILE A 102 -8.16 -10.41 3.97
C ILE A 102 -8.40 -11.76 3.29
N GLY A 103 -8.26 -11.78 1.96
CA GLY A 103 -8.56 -12.94 1.14
C GLY A 103 -10.04 -13.11 0.78
N GLN A 104 -10.87 -12.09 1.00
CA GLN A 104 -12.32 -12.17 0.78
C GLN A 104 -12.86 -10.93 0.03
N CYS A 105 -13.99 -11.13 -0.64
CA CYS A 105 -14.75 -10.05 -1.29
C CYS A 105 -15.65 -9.33 -0.28
N MET A 106 -15.62 -8.00 -0.24
CA MET A 106 -16.50 -7.21 0.63
C MET A 106 -16.75 -5.78 0.12
N VAL A 107 -17.69 -5.07 0.74
CA VAL A 107 -17.99 -3.66 0.43
C VAL A 107 -17.00 -2.75 1.15
N VAL A 108 -16.00 -2.23 0.44
CA VAL A 108 -14.98 -1.34 1.04
C VAL A 108 -15.65 -0.12 1.69
N PRO A 109 -15.34 0.20 2.96
CA PRO A 109 -15.88 1.38 3.62
C PRO A 109 -15.58 2.66 2.85
N GLN A 110 -16.48 3.63 2.97
CA GLN A 110 -16.27 4.97 2.40
C GLN A 110 -15.39 5.82 3.34
N GLY A 111 -14.85 6.93 2.83
CA GLY A 111 -14.08 7.89 3.63
C GLY A 111 -12.57 7.62 3.71
N GLY A 112 -12.09 6.56 3.05
CA GLY A 112 -10.65 6.34 2.90
C GLY A 112 -10.01 7.30 1.89
N ARG A 113 -8.78 7.71 2.16
CA ARG A 113 -7.97 8.53 1.25
C ARG A 113 -7.06 7.62 0.43
N THR A 114 -7.23 7.57 -0.88
CA THR A 114 -6.31 6.84 -1.75
C THR A 114 -4.89 7.39 -1.61
N VAL A 115 -3.94 6.52 -1.29
CA VAL A 115 -2.51 6.85 -1.17
C VAL A 115 -1.69 6.32 -2.33
N ALA A 116 -2.14 5.24 -2.98
CA ALA A 116 -1.54 4.74 -4.21
C ALA A 116 -2.52 3.91 -5.03
N THR A 117 -2.21 3.78 -6.31
CA THR A 117 -2.87 2.87 -7.24
C THR A 117 -1.83 2.28 -8.16
N TRP A 118 -1.89 0.96 -8.38
CA TRP A 118 -1.01 0.26 -9.31
C TRP A 118 -1.78 -0.84 -10.01
N ARG A 119 -1.19 -1.36 -11.08
CA ARG A 119 -1.73 -2.45 -11.86
C ARG A 119 -0.93 -3.72 -11.60
N VAL A 120 -1.58 -4.87 -11.56
CA VAL A 120 -0.91 -6.16 -11.63
C VAL A 120 -1.46 -6.89 -12.84
N ASN A 121 -0.56 -7.26 -13.75
CA ASN A 121 -0.88 -7.95 -14.99
C ASN A 121 -0.27 -9.36 -14.95
N ARG A 122 -1.04 -10.36 -15.39
CA ARG A 122 -0.60 -11.76 -15.45
C ARG A 122 0.59 -11.97 -16.40
N ASN A 123 0.61 -11.25 -17.52
CA ASN A 123 1.61 -11.38 -18.57
C ASN A 123 2.78 -10.39 -18.39
N GLY A 124 2.65 -9.45 -17.46
CA GLY A 124 3.64 -8.39 -17.20
C GLY A 124 3.20 -7.05 -17.79
N CYS A 125 4.00 -6.03 -17.53
CA CYS A 125 3.71 -4.66 -17.94
C CYS A 125 4.25 -4.42 -19.36
N HIS A 126 3.39 -3.88 -20.23
CA HIS A 126 3.73 -3.47 -21.59
C HIS A 126 3.86 -1.96 -21.68
#